data_AF-A0A8I1WQ28-F1
#
_entry.id   AF-A0A8I1WQ28-F1
#
_cell.length_a   1.000
_cell.length_b   1.000
_cell.length_c   1.000
_cell.angle_alpha   90.00
_cell.angle_beta   90.00
_cell.angle_gamma   90.00
#
_symmetry.space_group_name_H-M   'P 1'
#
loop_
_entity.id
_entity.type
_entity.pdbx_description
1 polymer ?
#
loop_
_entity_poly.entity_id
_entity_poly.type
_entity_poly.pdbx_seq_one_letter_code
_entity_poly.pdbx_strand_id
1 'polypeptide(L)'
;NSVAQSARRGAAKKSDASQKEKVFYLLHRRPAKGLLAGMWEFPNCGGKGMEGKKALADLLNELGVQLSTDLRKAKPAQKIRHVFSHKVWDMEVYATEAARVKKVMAVQDGLAKETMEKKVAVRKEGVPKASTIAEKSDEESAVFSSDWRWVTADELKDYNLAGPHNKIRI
;
A
#
# COMPACT_ATOMS: atom_id res chain seq x y z
N ASN A 1 -65.20 -2.29 28.99
CA ASN A 1 -63.75 -2.03 28.82
C ASN A 1 -63.29 -2.75 27.55
N SER A 2 -63.24 -2.11 26.39
CA SER A 2 -62.23 -1.15 25.90
C SER A 2 -60.94 -1.80 25.34
N VAL A 3 -60.88 -1.86 24.00
CA VAL A 3 -59.78 -1.43 23.08
C VAL A 3 -58.47 -2.26 22.87
N ALA A 4 -58.38 -2.81 21.64
CA ALA A 4 -57.31 -2.78 20.59
C ALA A 4 -55.99 -3.61 20.61
N GLN A 5 -55.85 -4.34 19.48
CA GLN A 5 -54.73 -4.67 18.56
C GLN A 5 -53.29 -4.17 18.86
N SER A 6 -52.28 -5.02 18.58
CA SER A 6 -51.37 -4.85 17.41
C SER A 6 -50.27 -5.93 17.34
N ALA A 7 -49.87 -6.24 16.09
CA ALA A 7 -48.87 -7.21 15.67
C ALA A 7 -47.42 -6.80 16.02
N ARG A 8 -46.50 -7.78 16.03
CA ARG A 8 -45.13 -7.62 15.49
C ARG A 8 -44.46 -8.97 15.18
N ARG A 9 -44.33 -9.24 13.88
CA ARG A 9 -43.31 -10.13 13.31
C ARG A 9 -41.93 -9.66 13.80
N GLY A 10 -41.29 -10.41 14.67
CA GLY A 10 -39.86 -10.30 14.93
C GLY A 10 -39.10 -11.13 13.90
N ALA A 11 -38.91 -10.58 12.70
CA ALA A 11 -38.00 -11.16 11.73
C ALA A 11 -36.61 -11.32 12.37
N ALA A 12 -36.05 -12.53 12.26
CA ALA A 12 -34.66 -12.80 12.60
C ALA A 12 -33.76 -11.83 11.80
N LYS A 13 -33.23 -10.81 12.48
CA LYS A 13 -32.09 -10.04 11.95
C LYS A 13 -30.88 -10.97 12.01
N LYS A 14 -30.64 -11.69 10.92
CA LYS A 14 -29.27 -12.07 10.54
C LYS A 14 -28.57 -10.77 10.14
N SER A 15 -27.95 -10.09 11.10
CA SER A 15 -27.06 -8.98 10.84
C SER A 15 -25.81 -9.14 11.69
N ASP A 16 -24.96 -10.08 11.28
CA ASP A 16 -23.53 -9.97 11.56
C ASP A 16 -22.78 -10.25 10.27
N ALA A 17 -22.89 -9.31 9.34
CA ALA A 17 -21.89 -9.16 8.31
C ALA A 17 -20.72 -8.42 8.97
N SER A 18 -19.89 -9.17 9.70
CA SER A 18 -18.57 -8.72 10.13
C SER A 18 -17.84 -8.16 8.91
N GLN A 19 -17.82 -6.84 8.78
CA GLN A 19 -17.00 -6.13 7.81
C GLN A 19 -15.55 -6.32 8.27
N LYS A 20 -14.94 -7.45 7.93
CA LYS A 20 -13.51 -7.65 8.13
C LYS A 20 -12.80 -6.58 7.32
N GLU A 21 -12.01 -5.77 7.99
CA GLU A 21 -11.12 -4.82 7.34
C GLU A 21 -10.24 -5.58 6.36
N LYS A 22 -10.27 -5.16 5.09
CA LYS A 22 -9.46 -5.78 4.05
C LYS A 22 -8.02 -5.29 4.18
N VAL A 23 -7.10 -6.21 4.44
CA VAL A 23 -5.67 -5.94 4.46
C VAL A 23 -5.12 -6.03 3.04
N PHE A 24 -4.33 -5.02 2.65
CA PHE A 24 -3.66 -4.96 1.36
C PHE A 24 -2.14 -4.97 1.55
N TYR A 25 -1.44 -5.60 0.61
CA TYR A 25 0.01 -5.70 0.56
C TYR A 25 0.52 -5.10 -0.76
N LEU A 26 1.61 -4.34 -0.69
CA LEU A 26 2.27 -3.81 -1.87
C LEU A 26 3.26 -4.85 -2.41
N LEU A 27 3.12 -5.18 -3.69
CA LEU A 27 4.04 -6.05 -4.41
C LEU A 27 4.68 -5.32 -5.59
N HIS A 28 5.90 -5.73 -5.90
CA HIS A 28 6.67 -5.34 -7.07
C HIS A 28 6.87 -6.56 -7.98
N ARG A 29 6.74 -6.37 -9.29
CA ARG A 29 7.03 -7.35 -10.31
C ARG A 29 8.46 -7.12 -10.77
N ARG A 30 9.28 -8.15 -10.64
CA ARG A 30 10.66 -8.10 -11.11
C ARG A 30 10.70 -7.89 -12.63
N PRO A 31 11.72 -7.23 -13.18
CA PRO A 31 11.88 -7.03 -14.62
C PRO A 31 11.71 -8.32 -15.41
N ALA A 32 11.23 -8.21 -16.65
CA ALA A 32 10.98 -9.37 -17.53
C ALA A 32 12.25 -10.16 -17.93
N LYS A 33 13.44 -9.69 -17.55
CA LYS A 33 14.73 -10.34 -17.83
C LYS A 33 15.56 -10.42 -16.55
N GLY A 34 16.43 -11.44 -16.48
CA GLY A 34 17.35 -11.66 -15.37
C GLY A 34 16.87 -12.69 -14.35
N LEU A 35 17.48 -12.68 -13.16
CA LEU A 35 17.20 -13.65 -12.11
C LEU A 35 15.78 -13.44 -11.54
N LEU A 36 14.99 -14.52 -11.54
CA LEU A 36 13.58 -14.54 -11.11
C LEU A 36 12.71 -13.55 -11.92
N ALA A 37 12.99 -13.47 -13.23
CA ALA A 37 12.31 -12.55 -14.14
C ALA A 37 10.79 -12.68 -14.10
N GLY A 38 10.10 -11.54 -14.02
CA GLY A 38 8.64 -11.46 -14.03
C GLY A 38 7.93 -12.00 -12.79
N MET A 39 8.66 -12.55 -11.80
CA MET A 39 8.10 -12.98 -10.51
C MET A 39 7.80 -11.76 -9.63
N TRP A 40 6.88 -11.93 -8.69
CA TRP A 40 6.49 -10.87 -7.76
C TRP A 40 7.29 -10.92 -6.46
N GLU A 41 7.50 -9.80 -5.82
CA GLU A 41 8.22 -9.68 -4.56
C GLU A 41 7.64 -8.56 -3.71
N PHE A 42 7.86 -8.64 -2.40
CA PHE A 42 7.63 -7.48 -1.54
C PHE A 42 8.70 -6.42 -1.81
N PRO A 43 8.42 -5.12 -1.61
CA PRO A 43 9.41 -4.06 -1.73
C PRO A 43 10.69 -4.44 -0.99
N ASN A 44 11.79 -4.45 -1.74
CA ASN A 44 13.07 -4.94 -1.26
C ASN A 44 14.19 -4.07 -1.84
N CYS A 45 15.26 -3.91 -1.06
CA CYS A 45 16.45 -3.18 -1.46
C CYS A 45 17.69 -3.97 -1.04
N GLY A 46 18.71 -3.96 -1.91
CA GLY A 46 20.03 -4.45 -1.53
C GLY A 46 20.66 -3.52 -0.48
N GLY A 47 21.46 -4.10 0.41
CA GLY A 47 22.17 -3.36 1.45
C GLY A 47 22.24 -4.14 2.75
N LYS A 48 23.08 -3.70 3.69
CA LYS A 48 23.20 -4.32 5.02
C LYS A 48 22.79 -3.33 6.11
N GLY A 49 22.06 -3.84 7.11
CA GLY A 49 21.67 -3.05 8.29
C GLY A 49 20.97 -1.74 7.93
N MET A 50 21.53 -0.62 8.40
CA MET A 50 20.92 0.71 8.25
C MET A 50 20.86 1.21 6.81
N GLU A 51 21.81 0.82 5.96
CA GLU A 51 21.82 1.22 4.55
C GLU A 51 20.62 0.63 3.80
N GLY A 52 20.40 -0.68 3.95
CA GLY A 52 19.27 -1.37 3.33
C GLY A 52 17.92 -0.84 3.84
N LYS A 53 17.82 -0.55 5.14
CA LYS A 53 16.63 0.07 5.74
C LYS A 53 16.36 1.47 5.18
N LYS A 54 17.40 2.28 5.01
CA LYS A 54 17.28 3.63 4.44
C LYS A 54 16.86 3.55 2.97
N ALA A 55 17.52 2.70 2.17
CA ALA A 55 17.17 2.50 0.76
C ALA A 55 15.71 2.04 0.60
N LEU A 56 15.25 1.12 1.46
CA LEU A 56 13.85 0.67 1.45
C LEU A 56 12.87 1.78 1.82
N ALA A 57 13.20 2.59 2.83
CA ALA A 57 12.37 3.73 3.22
C ALA A 57 12.31 4.79 2.11
N ASP A 58 13.44 5.08 1.47
CA ASP A 58 13.54 6.03 0.35
C ASP A 58 12.72 5.53 -0.85
N LEU A 59 12.85 4.25 -1.22
CA LEU A 59 12.04 3.62 -2.27
C LEU A 59 10.54 3.76 -1.98
N LEU A 60 10.10 3.45 -0.76
CA LEU A 60 8.69 3.58 -0.39
C LEU A 60 8.21 5.04 -0.42
N ASN A 61 9.05 5.99 0.00
CA ASN A 61 8.75 7.42 -0.08
C ASN A 61 8.65 7.94 -1.53
N GLU A 62 9.51 7.46 -2.43
CA GLU A 62 9.45 7.75 -3.87
C GLU A 62 8.15 7.22 -4.48
N LEU A 63 7.70 6.04 -4.05
CA LEU A 63 6.38 5.48 -4.36
C LEU A 63 5.23 6.24 -3.65
N GLY A 64 5.53 7.20 -2.78
CA GLY A 64 4.51 7.95 -2.05
C GLY A 64 3.81 7.16 -0.94
N VAL A 65 4.44 6.09 -0.46
CA VAL A 65 4.02 5.27 0.69
C VAL A 65 4.80 5.70 1.93
N GLN A 66 4.12 6.37 2.85
CA GLN A 66 4.68 6.74 4.15
C GLN A 66 4.33 5.67 5.18
N LEU A 67 5.36 5.11 5.80
CA LEU A 67 5.23 4.08 6.81
C LEU A 67 4.77 4.67 8.16
N SER A 68 3.96 3.92 8.90
CA SER A 68 3.58 4.29 10.27
C SER A 68 4.75 4.18 11.25
N THR A 69 5.69 3.28 10.97
CA THR A 69 6.85 3.02 11.81
C THR A 69 8.15 3.37 11.08
N ASP A 70 9.08 4.00 11.80
CA ASP A 70 10.43 4.27 11.28
C ASP A 70 11.24 2.97 11.19
N LEU A 71 11.49 2.48 9.97
CA LEU A 71 12.28 1.27 9.70
C LEU A 71 13.67 1.28 10.36
N ARG A 72 14.25 2.47 10.54
CA ARG A 72 15.56 2.66 11.18
C ARG A 72 15.56 2.13 12.62
N LYS A 73 14.42 2.24 13.31
CA LYS A 73 14.22 1.80 14.70
C LYS A 73 13.52 0.43 14.79
N ALA A 74 12.89 -0.02 13.71
CA ALA A 74 12.21 -1.30 13.68
C ALA A 74 13.18 -2.48 13.82
N LYS A 75 12.75 -3.50 14.56
CA LYS A 75 13.41 -4.82 14.57
C LYS A 75 12.85 -5.66 13.41
N PRO A 76 13.66 -6.53 12.78
CA PRO A 76 13.17 -7.42 11.75
C PRO A 76 12.13 -8.38 12.36
N ALA A 77 10.99 -8.49 11.69
CA ALA A 77 9.94 -9.45 12.02
C ALA A 77 10.39 -10.88 11.73
N GLN A 78 11.10 -11.10 10.62
CA GLN A 78 11.63 -12.41 10.23
C GLN A 78 13.02 -12.27 9.62
N LYS A 79 13.83 -13.33 9.75
CA LYS A 79 15.08 -13.49 9.03
C LYS A 79 14.99 -14.72 8.14
N ILE A 80 15.21 -14.56 6.85
CA ILE A 80 15.05 -15.61 5.85
C ILE A 80 16.38 -15.82 5.16
N ARG A 81 16.89 -17.05 5.23
CA ARG A 81 18.03 -17.49 4.41
C ARG A 81 17.52 -18.34 3.26
N HIS A 82 17.94 -18.01 2.04
CA HIS A 82 17.61 -18.76 0.84
C HIS A 82 18.88 -19.08 0.06
N VAL A 83 19.06 -20.35 -0.26
CA VAL A 83 20.22 -20.86 -0.99
C VAL A 83 19.77 -21.20 -2.41
N PHE A 84 20.28 -20.44 -3.37
CA PHE A 84 20.27 -20.79 -4.79
C PHE A 84 21.54 -21.59 -5.11
N SER A 85 21.58 -22.22 -6.28
CA SER A 85 22.75 -23.00 -6.72
C SER A 85 24.07 -22.24 -6.66
N HIS A 86 24.06 -20.93 -6.93
CA HIS A 86 25.27 -20.10 -7.02
C HIS A 86 25.24 -18.86 -6.13
N LYS A 87 24.23 -18.73 -5.26
CA LYS A 87 24.05 -17.51 -4.46
C LYS A 87 23.27 -17.82 -3.19
N VAL A 88 23.65 -17.19 -2.10
CA VAL A 88 22.90 -17.22 -0.85
C VAL A 88 22.37 -15.82 -0.59
N TRP A 89 21.07 -15.73 -0.29
CA TRP A 89 20.44 -14.51 0.17
C TRP A 89 20.11 -14.64 1.65
N ASP A 90 20.56 -13.66 2.42
CA ASP A 90 20.17 -13.45 3.80
C ASP A 90 19.31 -12.18 3.83
N MET A 91 18.03 -12.36 4.16
CA MET A 91 17.03 -11.30 4.11
C MET A 91 16.48 -11.01 5.50
N GLU A 92 16.28 -9.74 5.78
CA GLU A 92 15.57 -9.26 6.96
C GLU A 92 14.23 -8.66 6.51
N VAL A 93 13.15 -9.20 7.07
CA VAL A 93 11.77 -8.80 6.74
C VAL A 93 11.26 -7.87 7.81
N TYR A 94 10.66 -6.75 7.41
CA TYR A 94 10.07 -5.77 8.31
C TYR A 94 8.57 -5.69 8.03
N ALA A 95 7.75 -5.85 9.07
CA ALA A 95 6.31 -5.70 8.98
C ALA A 95 5.92 -4.31 9.51
N THR A 96 5.28 -3.51 8.69
CA THR A 96 4.82 -2.17 9.02
C THR A 96 3.59 -1.84 8.19
N GLU A 97 2.72 -1.01 8.73
CA GLU A 97 1.58 -0.47 8.03
C GLU A 97 1.96 0.82 7.28
N ALA A 98 1.22 1.14 6.23
CA ALA A 98 1.30 2.44 5.58
C ALA A 98 0.41 3.42 6.35
N ALA A 99 1.00 4.48 6.91
CA ALA A 99 0.24 5.58 7.52
C ALA A 99 -0.43 6.44 6.46
N ARG A 100 0.20 6.60 5.29
CA ARG A 100 -0.34 7.39 4.19
C ARG A 100 0.15 6.88 2.85
N VAL A 101 -0.77 6.82 1.87
CA VAL A 101 -0.45 6.50 0.48
C VAL A 101 -0.93 7.67 -0.39
N LYS A 102 -0.04 8.23 -1.22
CA LYS A 102 -0.42 9.29 -2.16
C LYS A 102 -1.44 8.75 -3.18
N LYS A 103 -2.46 9.57 -3.50
CA LYS A 103 -3.64 9.19 -4.31
C LYS A 103 -3.30 8.59 -5.68
N VAL A 104 -2.13 8.91 -6.24
CA VAL A 104 -1.61 8.34 -7.49
C VAL A 104 -1.58 6.80 -7.46
N MET A 105 -1.37 6.19 -6.29
CA MET A 105 -1.26 4.73 -6.14
C MET A 105 -2.51 4.02 -5.61
N ALA A 106 -3.55 4.75 -5.21
CA ALA A 106 -4.80 4.17 -4.69
C ALA A 106 -5.79 3.78 -5.81
N VAL A 107 -5.48 4.11 -7.06
CA VAL A 107 -6.36 3.89 -8.22
C VAL A 107 -6.03 2.55 -8.87
N GLN A 108 -6.26 1.47 -8.16
CA GLN A 108 -6.42 0.15 -8.76
C GLN A 108 -7.76 -0.38 -8.25
N ASP A 109 -8.73 -0.44 -9.17
CA ASP A 109 -10.13 -0.87 -8.98
C ASP A 109 -10.67 -0.81 -7.54
N GLY A 110 -10.98 0.41 -7.08
CA GLY A 110 -11.94 0.60 -5.98
C GLY A 110 -11.41 1.08 -4.62
N LEU A 111 -10.13 1.42 -4.44
CA LEU A 111 -9.65 2.07 -3.20
C LEU A 111 -9.88 3.60 -3.23
N ALA A 112 -11.14 3.99 -3.42
CA ALA A 112 -11.58 5.36 -3.20
C ALA A 112 -12.90 5.32 -2.43
N LYS A 113 -12.81 5.51 -1.11
CA LYS A 113 -13.75 6.34 -0.36
C LYS A 113 -13.23 6.68 1.04
N GLU A 114 -13.06 7.99 1.22
CA GLU A 114 -13.29 8.75 2.45
C GLU A 114 -12.42 8.45 3.67
N THR A 115 -11.44 9.32 3.93
CA THR A 115 -11.34 9.98 5.24
C THR A 115 -10.93 11.44 5.03
N MET A 116 -11.83 12.34 5.43
CA MET A 116 -11.62 13.77 5.49
C MET A 116 -10.61 14.15 6.56
N GLU A 117 -9.85 15.20 6.32
CA GLU A 117 -9.68 16.24 7.35
C GLU A 117 -9.97 17.61 6.76
N LYS A 118 -10.95 18.27 7.38
CA LYS A 118 -11.37 19.66 7.14
C LYS A 118 -10.59 20.59 8.06
N LYS A 119 -10.34 21.80 7.52
CA LYS A 119 -10.17 23.11 8.18
C LYS A 119 -8.88 23.35 8.98
N VAL A 120 -8.05 24.26 8.45
CA VAL A 120 -7.94 25.61 9.05
C VAL A 120 -8.01 26.64 7.92
N ALA A 121 -8.97 27.55 8.05
CA ALA A 121 -9.13 28.72 7.21
C ALA A 121 -8.57 29.94 7.96
N VAL A 122 -7.65 30.68 7.35
CA VAL A 122 -7.48 32.12 7.56
C VAL A 122 -7.21 32.76 6.19
N ARG A 123 -8.13 33.61 5.75
CA ARG A 123 -7.98 34.58 4.64
C ARG A 123 -7.28 35.84 5.21
N LYS A 124 -6.47 36.61 4.51
CA LYS A 124 -6.69 37.56 3.38
C LYS A 124 -5.32 38.26 3.16
N GLU A 125 -4.93 38.98 2.11
CA GLU A 125 -5.38 39.37 0.77
C GLU A 125 -4.14 40.07 0.15
N GLY A 126 -3.96 40.06 -1.17
CA GLY A 126 -2.93 40.87 -1.83
C GLY A 126 -2.64 40.46 -3.27
N VAL A 127 -3.40 41.03 -4.21
CA VAL A 127 -3.27 40.98 -5.69
C VAL A 127 -3.31 42.47 -6.15
N PRO A 128 -2.88 42.94 -7.36
CA PRO A 128 -2.27 42.29 -8.55
C PRO A 128 -1.03 43.02 -9.16
N LYS A 129 -0.34 42.40 -10.14
CA LYS A 129 -0.32 42.88 -11.55
C LYS A 129 0.43 41.96 -12.54
N ALA A 130 -0.37 41.43 -13.48
CA ALA A 130 -0.19 41.28 -14.93
C ALA A 130 1.17 40.83 -15.52
N SER A 131 1.15 39.71 -16.26
CA SER A 131 1.34 39.64 -17.74
C SER A 131 1.17 38.20 -18.28
N THR A 132 -0.07 37.84 -18.59
CA THR A 132 -0.58 37.32 -19.89
C THR A 132 0.21 36.27 -20.73
N ILE A 133 -0.35 35.03 -20.74
CA ILE A 133 -0.60 34.05 -21.87
C ILE A 133 0.65 33.28 -22.43
N ALA A 134 0.70 31.95 -22.63
CA ALA A 134 -0.31 30.92 -22.93
C ALA A 134 0.18 29.48 -22.59
N GLU A 135 -0.77 28.54 -22.48
CA GLU A 135 -0.67 27.09 -22.76
C GLU A 135 0.10 26.22 -21.74
N LYS A 136 -0.51 25.79 -20.64
CA LYS A 136 -1.40 24.60 -20.50
C LYS A 136 -0.92 23.36 -21.26
N SER A 137 -0.18 22.53 -20.53
CA SER A 137 -0.24 21.07 -20.64
C SER A 137 -0.07 20.48 -19.23
N ASP A 138 -1.12 20.69 -18.42
CA ASP A 138 -1.31 20.01 -17.14
C ASP A 138 -1.79 18.59 -17.43
N GLU A 139 -0.86 17.66 -17.66
CA GLU A 139 -1.14 16.22 -17.68
C GLU A 139 0.08 15.45 -17.13
N GLU A 140 0.55 15.80 -15.93
CA GLU A 140 1.29 14.85 -15.10
C GLU A 140 0.31 13.84 -14.49
N SER A 141 -0.31 13.01 -15.33
CA SER A 141 -0.72 11.69 -14.88
C SER A 141 0.57 10.94 -14.58
N ALA A 142 0.95 10.88 -13.30
CA ALA A 142 1.96 9.94 -12.84
C ALA A 142 1.39 8.53 -13.05
N VAL A 143 1.50 8.05 -14.29
CA VAL A 143 1.12 6.71 -14.70
C VAL A 143 2.11 5.79 -14.03
N PHE A 144 1.56 4.96 -13.17
CA PHE A 144 2.29 3.91 -12.50
C PHE A 144 3.02 3.02 -13.53
N SER A 145 4.30 2.67 -13.33
CA SER A 145 4.89 1.57 -14.10
C SER A 145 4.10 0.31 -13.78
N SER A 146 3.71 -0.51 -14.76
CA SER A 146 2.87 -1.71 -14.59
C SER A 146 3.39 -2.77 -13.60
N ASP A 147 4.53 -2.51 -12.97
CA ASP A 147 5.33 -3.43 -12.18
C ASP A 147 5.05 -3.35 -10.67
N TRP A 148 4.08 -2.61 -10.20
CA TRP A 148 3.64 -2.70 -8.80
C TRP A 148 2.13 -2.73 -8.66
N ARG A 149 1.69 -3.31 -7.54
CA ARG A 149 0.28 -3.56 -7.28
C ARG A 149 0.01 -3.70 -5.80
N TRP A 150 -1.14 -3.18 -5.36
CA TRP A 150 -1.74 -3.54 -4.08
C TRP A 150 -2.59 -4.79 -4.26
N VAL A 151 -2.36 -5.80 -3.42
CA VAL A 151 -3.09 -7.08 -3.45
C VAL A 151 -3.67 -7.38 -2.09
N THR A 152 -4.85 -7.97 -2.04
CA THR A 152 -5.43 -8.46 -0.79
C THR A 152 -4.69 -9.69 -0.28
N ALA A 153 -4.87 -10.02 1.00
CA ALA A 153 -4.34 -11.25 1.60
C ALA A 153 -4.80 -12.54 0.88
N ASP A 154 -6.00 -12.53 0.30
CA ASP A 154 -6.53 -13.67 -0.45
C ASP A 154 -5.92 -13.76 -1.84
N GLU A 155 -5.83 -12.63 -2.57
CA GLU A 155 -5.20 -12.60 -3.89
C GLU A 155 -3.72 -12.95 -3.83
N LEU A 156 -3.01 -12.54 -2.78
CA LEU A 156 -1.57 -12.79 -2.62
C LEU A 156 -1.19 -14.27 -2.78
N LYS A 157 -2.09 -15.20 -2.41
CA LYS A 157 -1.88 -16.65 -2.50
C LYS A 157 -1.73 -17.13 -3.95
N ASP A 158 -2.31 -16.39 -4.89
CA ASP A 158 -2.29 -16.71 -6.33
C ASP A 158 -1.10 -16.09 -7.07
N TYR A 159 -0.31 -15.23 -6.40
CA TYR A 159 0.86 -14.60 -7.02
C TYR A 159 2.08 -15.51 -6.97
N ASN A 160 2.78 -15.62 -8.10
CA ASN A 160 4.05 -16.33 -8.19
C ASN A 160 5.18 -15.50 -7.57
N LEU A 161 5.32 -15.56 -6.23
CA LEU A 161 6.34 -14.81 -5.52
C LEU A 161 7.74 -15.39 -5.77
N ALA A 162 8.74 -14.52 -5.83
CA ALA A 162 10.14 -14.87 -5.88
C ALA A 162 10.50 -15.80 -4.70
N GLY A 163 11.28 -16.85 -4.99
CA GLY A 163 11.56 -17.97 -4.07
C GLY A 163 11.69 -17.66 -2.57
N PRO A 164 12.50 -16.68 -2.13
CA PRO A 164 12.60 -16.35 -0.71
C PRO A 164 11.36 -15.66 -0.12
N HIS A 165 10.60 -14.91 -0.92
CA HIS A 165 9.41 -14.19 -0.48
C HIS A 165 8.23 -15.13 -0.19
N ASN A 166 8.16 -16.31 -0.82
CA ASN A 166 7.20 -17.38 -0.46
C ASN A 166 7.36 -17.88 0.98
N LYS A 167 8.52 -17.64 1.62
CA LYS A 167 8.77 -18.04 3.01
C LYS A 167 8.31 -16.99 4.02
N ILE A 168 7.93 -15.80 3.57
CA ILE A 168 7.43 -14.73 4.45
C ILE A 168 6.08 -15.16 4.99
N ARG A 169 5.97 -15.22 6.32
CA ARG A 169 4.68 -15.45 6.99
C ARG A 169 4.02 -14.09 7.26
N ILE A 170 2.83 -13.90 6.75
CA ILE A 170 1.98 -12.72 6.99
C ILE A 170 0.86 -13.06 7.97
#